data_AF-A0A957UK48-F1
#
_entry.id   AF-A0A957UK48-F1
#
_cell.length_a   1.000
_cell.length_b   1.000
_cell.length_c   1.000
_cell.angle_alpha   90.00
_cell.angle_beta   90.00
_cell.angle_gamma   90.00
#
_symmetry.space_group_name_H-M   'P 1'
#
loop_
_entity.id
_entity.type
_entity.pdbx_description
1 polymer ?
#
loop_
_entity_poly.entity_id
_entity_poly.type
_entity_poly.pdbx_seq_one_letter_code
_entity_poly.pdbx_strand_id
1 'polypeptide(L)' 'MTTLPTAPYGSWKSPITSDLIIADSIRLGEPTLADAIYWLELRPKEGGRQVLVQRAADGQTTDVTPAPYNVRTRVHEYGG' A
#
# COMPACT_ATOMS: atom_id res chain seq x y z
N MET A 1 -24.27 32.03 -8.92
CA MET A 1 -23.47 31.17 -9.81
C MET A 1 -22.01 31.43 -9.49
N THR A 2 -21.25 30.43 -9.05
CA THR A 2 -19.84 30.59 -8.72
C THR A 2 -19.03 30.48 -10.00
N THR A 3 -18.38 31.55 -10.44
CA THR A 3 -17.48 31.55 -11.59
C THR A 3 -16.19 30.80 -11.22
N LEU A 4 -15.87 29.75 -11.98
CA LEU A 4 -14.58 29.05 -11.82
C LEU A 4 -13.46 29.96 -12.35
N PRO A 5 -12.36 30.16 -11.59
CA PRO A 5 -11.26 31.00 -12.03
C PRO A 5 -10.50 30.34 -13.19
N THR A 6 -10.25 31.13 -14.25
CA THR A 6 -9.37 30.73 -15.36
C THR A 6 -7.91 30.80 -14.90
N ALA A 7 -7.12 29.76 -15.18
CA ALA A 7 -5.70 29.71 -14.86
C ALA A 7 -4.92 28.92 -15.92
N PRO A 8 -3.64 29.27 -16.21
CA PRO A 8 -2.79 28.53 -17.14
C PRO A 8 -2.69 27.03 -16.81
N TYR A 9 -2.48 26.20 -17.83
CA TYR A 9 -2.22 24.77 -17.63
C TYR A 9 -1.06 24.56 -16.64
N GLY A 10 -1.26 23.66 -15.67
CA GLY A 10 -0.28 23.36 -14.62
C GLY A 10 -0.32 24.28 -13.39
N SER A 11 -1.15 25.33 -13.37
CA SER A 11 -1.22 26.29 -12.25
C SER A 11 -2.53 26.23 -11.44
N TRP A 12 -3.38 25.24 -11.72
CA TRP A 12 -4.59 25.02 -10.95
C TRP A 12 -4.23 24.64 -9.52
N LYS A 13 -4.84 25.32 -8.55
CA LYS A 13 -4.68 24.96 -7.14
C LYS A 13 -5.23 23.55 -6.93
N SER A 14 -4.32 22.61 -6.69
CA SER A 14 -4.67 21.22 -6.39
C SER A 14 -4.84 21.03 -4.89
N PRO A 15 -5.92 20.39 -4.43
CA PRO A 15 -6.01 19.92 -3.05
C PRO A 15 -5.11 18.70 -2.78
N ILE A 16 -4.59 18.05 -3.84
CA ILE A 16 -3.65 16.93 -3.75
C ILE A 16 -2.23 17.51 -3.64
N THR A 17 -1.66 17.47 -2.43
CA THR A 17 -0.29 17.94 -2.13
C THR A 17 0.73 16.81 -2.31
N SER A 18 2.02 17.16 -2.42
CA SER A 18 3.09 16.15 -2.42
C SER A 18 3.08 15.30 -1.16
N ASP A 19 2.71 15.88 -0.01
CA ASP A 19 2.57 15.16 1.26
C ASP A 19 1.49 14.08 1.18
N LEU A 20 0.39 14.34 0.45
CA LEU A 20 -0.66 13.33 0.22
C LEU A 20 -0.20 12.21 -0.71
N ILE A 21 0.78 12.45 -1.58
CA ILE A 21 1.34 11.43 -2.47
C ILE A 21 2.26 10.47 -1.70
N ILE A 22 3.06 11.02 -0.77
CA ILE A 22 3.95 10.22 0.09
C ILE A 22 3.26 9.75 1.38
N ALA A 23 2.03 10.19 1.62
CA ALA A 23 1.22 9.71 2.72
C ALA A 23 1.11 8.18 2.63
N ASP A 24 1.04 7.56 3.80
CA ASP A 24 1.06 6.12 4.00
C ASP A 24 0.12 5.43 3.00
N SER A 25 0.70 4.70 2.05
CA SER A 25 -0.05 3.93 1.08
C SER A 25 0.29 2.46 1.27
N ILE A 26 -0.69 1.74 1.81
CA ILE A 26 -0.63 0.28 1.86
C ILE A 26 -0.84 -0.22 0.43
N ARG A 27 0.12 -0.97 -0.08
CA ARG A 27 -0.04 -1.69 -1.35
C ARG A 27 -0.35 -3.14 -1.04
N LEU A 28 -1.50 -3.59 -1.51
CA LEU A 28 -1.93 -4.99 -1.44
C LEU A 28 -1.39 -5.75 -2.66
N GLY A 29 -0.84 -6.94 -2.46
CA GLY A 29 -0.33 -7.81 -3.52
C GLY A 29 -0.61 -9.29 -3.24
N GLU A 30 -0.54 -10.11 -4.29
CA GLU A 30 -0.56 -11.58 -4.22
C GLU A 30 -1.68 -12.18 -3.33
N PRO A 31 -2.96 -11.81 -3.56
CA PRO A 31 -4.05 -12.38 -2.78
C PRO A 31 -4.14 -13.89 -3.02
N THR A 32 -4.21 -14.65 -1.93
CA THR A 32 -4.27 -16.12 -1.95
C THR A 32 -5.36 -16.60 -1.01
N LEU A 33 -6.11 -17.61 -1.44
CA LEU A 33 -7.12 -18.29 -0.63
C LEU A 33 -6.62 -19.68 -0.22
N ALA A 34 -6.65 -19.98 1.07
CA ALA A 34 -6.38 -21.30 1.63
C ALA A 34 -7.39 -21.60 2.75
N ASP A 35 -6.91 -21.87 3.98
CA ASP A 35 -7.73 -21.95 5.19
C ASP A 35 -8.27 -20.57 5.63
N ALA A 36 -7.58 -19.50 5.21
CA ALA A 36 -7.93 -18.10 5.38
C ALA A 36 -7.59 -17.32 4.10
N ILE A 37 -7.88 -16.02 4.09
CA ILE A 37 -7.44 -15.12 3.01
C ILE A 37 -6.09 -14.53 3.40
N TYR A 38 -5.12 -14.59 2.50
CA TYR A 38 -3.79 -14.03 2.70
C TYR A 38 -3.42 -13.05 1.60
N TRP A 39 -2.60 -12.06 1.91
CA TRP A 39 -2.02 -11.13 0.93
C TRP A 39 -0.74 -10.51 1.47
N LEU A 40 0.05 -9.91 0.58
CA LEU A 40 1.21 -9.11 0.95
C LEU A 40 0.83 -7.63 1.08
N GLU A 41 1.30 -6.99 2.15
CA GLU A 41 1.21 -5.55 2.35
C GLU A 41 2.59 -4.89 2.37
N LEU A 42 2.81 -3.92 1.47
CA LEU A 42 3.97 -3.02 1.56
C LEU A 42 3.74 -2.03 2.71
N ARG A 43 4.73 -1.94 3.62
CA ARG A 43 4.75 -1.00 4.75
C ARG A 43 5.85 0.06 4.56
N PRO A 44 5.55 1.22 3.93
CA PRO A 44 6.54 2.27 3.71
C PRO A 44 7.22 2.75 5.02
N LYS A 45 6.45 2.87 6.11
CA LYS A 45 6.95 3.32 7.42
C LYS A 45 7.77 2.28 8.17
N GLU A 46 7.76 1.03 7.74
CA GLU A 46 8.51 -0.07 8.36
C GLU A 46 9.71 -0.48 7.49
N GLY A 47 10.42 0.51 6.96
CA GLY A 47 11.58 0.28 6.09
C GLY A 47 11.23 -0.31 4.72
N GLY A 48 9.98 -0.17 4.27
CA GLY A 48 9.52 -0.70 2.99
C GLY A 48 9.42 -2.22 2.95
N ARG A 49 9.20 -2.88 4.10
CA ARG A 49 9.04 -4.34 4.15
C ARG A 49 7.68 -4.79 3.62
N GLN A 50 7.66 -5.99 3.04
CA GLN A 50 6.46 -6.73 2.69
C GLN A 50 6.04 -7.60 3.88
N VAL A 51 4.77 -7.54 4.25
CA VAL A 51 4.18 -8.27 5.39
C VAL A 51 3.15 -9.25 4.85
N LEU A 52 3.25 -10.52 5.25
CA LEU A 52 2.15 -11.45 5.02
C LEU A 52 1.04 -11.14 6.02
N VAL A 53 -0.14 -10.79 5.51
CA VAL A 53 -1.32 -10.53 6.30
C VAL A 53 -2.31 -11.66 6.10
N GLN A 54 -2.93 -12.11 7.18
CA GLN A 54 -4.01 -13.09 7.18
C GLN A 54 -5.30 -12.39 7.56
N ARG A 55 -6.41 -12.76 6.89
CA ARG A 55 -7.77 -12.46 7.31
C ARG A 55 -8.51 -13.75 7.61
N ALA A 56 -8.84 -13.94 8.88
CA ALA A 56 -9.60 -15.07 9.36
C ALA A 56 -11.07 -15.00 8.90
N ALA A 57 -11.79 -16.12 9.03
CA ALA A 57 -13.19 -16.24 8.63
C ALA A 57 -14.14 -15.29 9.40
N ASP A 58 -13.76 -14.90 10.61
CA ASP A 58 -14.47 -13.90 11.42
C ASP A 58 -14.21 -12.45 10.96
N GLY A 59 -13.35 -12.27 9.97
CA GLY A 59 -12.99 -10.99 9.39
C GLY A 59 -11.82 -10.28 10.06
N GLN A 60 -11.25 -10.82 11.14
CA GLN A 60 -10.08 -10.23 11.81
C GLN A 60 -8.83 -10.34 10.92
N THR A 61 -8.03 -9.28 10.91
CA THR A 61 -6.78 -9.20 10.14
C THR A 61 -5.58 -9.19 11.07
N THR A 62 -4.57 -10.02 10.79
CA THR A 62 -3.35 -10.11 11.60
C THR A 62 -2.11 -10.15 10.74
N ASP A 63 -1.08 -9.41 11.14
CA ASP A 63 0.26 -9.51 10.57
C ASP A 63 0.90 -10.84 10.99
N VAL A 64 1.15 -11.73 10.02
CA VAL A 64 1.80 -13.02 10.24
C VAL A 64 3.32 -12.85 10.34
N THR A 65 3.87 -11.87 9.63
CA THR A 65 5.32 -11.60 9.58
C THR A 65 5.71 -10.51 10.57
N PRO A 66 6.38 -10.84 11.70
CA PRO A 66 6.82 -9.81 12.65
C PRO A 66 7.98 -8.97 12.08
N ALA A 67 8.11 -7.74 12.54
CA ALA A 67 9.29 -6.94 12.26
C ALA A 67 10.55 -7.60 12.88
N PRO A 68 11.73 -7.52 12.23
CA PRO A 68 12.04 -6.76 11.01
C PRO A 68 11.95 -7.59 9.71
N TYR A 69 11.31 -8.75 9.72
CA TYR A 69 11.31 -9.65 8.56
C TYR A 69 10.53 -9.08 7.38
N ASN A 70 11.02 -9.38 6.18
CA ASN A 70 10.52 -8.85 4.91
C ASN A 70 10.22 -10.01 3.95
N VAL A 71 8.94 -10.22 3.62
CA VAL A 71 8.47 -11.29 2.73
C VAL A 71 8.69 -10.89 1.28
N ARG A 72 9.95 -10.90 0.84
CA ARG A 72 10.34 -10.63 -0.54
C ARG A 72 11.55 -11.44 -0.92
N THR A 73 11.70 -11.70 -2.21
CA THR A 73 12.91 -12.30 -2.78
C THR A 73 13.59 -11.32 -3.73
N ARG A 74 14.70 -11.76 -4.33
CA ARG A 74 15.39 -11.05 -5.42
C ARG A 74 15.43 -11.89 -6.70
N VAL A 75 14.46 -12.80 -6.87
CA VAL A 75 14.37 -13.59 -8.10
C VAL A 75 14.27 -12.62 -9.27
N HIS A 76 15.23 -12.74 -10.20
CA HIS A 76 15.42 -11.82 -11.33
C HIS A 76 15.47 -10.33 -10.97
N GLU A 77 15.79 -9.97 -9.71
CA GLU A 77 15.71 -8.61 -9.15
C GLU A 77 14.30 -7.99 -9.07
N TYR A 78 13.26 -8.73 -9.48
CA TYR A 78 11.87 -8.25 -9.45
C TYR A 78 11.08 -8.80 -8.25
N GLY A 79 11.54 -9.89 -7.65
CA GLY A 79 10.68 -10.71 -6.79
C GLY A 79 9.99 -11.80 -7.60
N GLY A 80 9.44 -12.80 -6.92
CA GLY A 80 8.78 -13.95 -7.54
C GLY A 80 7.36 -14.08 -7.03
#